data_AF-A0A6J4RC52-F1
#
_entry.id   AF-A0A6J4RC52-F1
#
_cell.length_a   1.000
_cell.length_b   1.000
_cell.length_c   1.000
_cell.angle_alpha   90.00
_cell.angle_beta   90.00
_cell.angle_gamma   90.00
#
_symmetry.space_group_name_H-M   'P 1'
#
loop_
_entity.id
_entity.type
_entity.pdbx_description
1 polymer ?
#
loop_
_entity_poly.entity_id
_entity_poly.type
_entity_poly.pdbx_seq_one_letter_code
_entity_poly.pdbx_strand_id
1 'polypeptide(L)'
;MSGQIAGHFTAPPYQFQEQDKGARPIVRSFGLFGRHSLISIWVFKPFHDTNPQATEALYSNFQRATKIIQDAPGRVAEILAEVSQIDSAVEERFLIEENVYYTTTPRGFISFGEFMQSAGLIEQVPGAWKDLVYPNLKSVDGS
;
A
#
# COMPACT_ATOMS: atom_id res chain seq x y z
N MET A 1 2.72 -26.09 -2.26
CA MET A 1 4.18 -25.83 -2.27
C MET A 1 4.88 -27.18 -2.44
N SER A 2 5.83 -27.31 -3.38
CA SER A 2 6.54 -28.55 -3.73
C SER A 2 7.52 -29.07 -2.65
N GLY A 3 7.48 -28.54 -1.42
CA GLY A 3 8.43 -28.84 -0.35
C GLY A 3 9.83 -28.24 -0.53
N GLN A 4 10.04 -27.41 -1.55
CA GLN A 4 11.37 -26.83 -1.87
C GLN A 4 11.74 -25.62 -0.99
N ILE A 5 10.77 -24.95 -0.38
CA ILE A 5 10.97 -23.81 0.53
C ILE A 5 10.15 -24.02 1.81
N ALA A 6 10.66 -23.55 2.95
CA ALA A 6 9.97 -23.63 4.24
C ALA A 6 8.93 -22.50 4.45
N GLY A 7 9.07 -21.39 3.70
CA GLY A 7 8.17 -20.24 3.74
C GLY A 7 8.68 -19.11 2.84
N HIS A 8 7.86 -18.08 2.64
CA HIS A 8 8.24 -16.86 1.92
C HIS A 8 7.47 -15.65 2.44
N PHE A 9 7.93 -14.45 2.07
CA PHE A 9 7.16 -13.22 2.24
C PHE A 9 6.21 -13.04 1.04
N THR A 10 5.04 -12.50 1.32
CA THR A 10 3.98 -12.27 0.35
C THR A 10 3.18 -11.03 0.78
N ALA A 11 2.21 -10.64 -0.02
CA ALA A 11 1.36 -9.47 0.18
C ALA A 11 -0.10 -9.78 -0.19
N PRO A 12 -1.07 -8.98 0.27
CA PRO A 12 -2.41 -8.99 -0.30
C PRO A 12 -2.41 -8.82 -1.82
N PRO A 13 -3.31 -9.50 -2.56
CA PRO A 13 -4.26 -10.51 -2.09
C PRO A 13 -3.66 -11.93 -2.01
N TYR A 14 -2.45 -12.15 -2.54
CA TYR A 14 -1.84 -13.48 -2.65
C TYR A 14 -1.68 -14.18 -1.31
N GLN A 15 -1.36 -13.44 -0.25
CA GLN A 15 -1.28 -14.01 1.10
C GLN A 15 -2.60 -14.67 1.54
N PHE A 16 -3.74 -14.06 1.19
CA PHE A 16 -5.05 -14.59 1.54
C PHE A 16 -5.38 -15.83 0.71
N GLN A 17 -5.05 -15.81 -0.58
CA GLN A 17 -5.19 -16.98 -1.46
C GLN A 17 -4.33 -18.17 -1.00
N GLU A 18 -3.15 -17.90 -0.44
CA GLU A 18 -2.31 -18.94 0.15
C GLU A 18 -2.88 -19.47 1.46
N GLN A 19 -3.44 -18.59 2.31
CA GLN A 19 -4.12 -18.99 3.53
C GLN A 19 -5.35 -19.87 3.25
N ASP A 20 -6.14 -19.54 2.23
CA ASP A 20 -7.24 -20.37 1.76
C ASP A 20 -6.79 -21.78 1.33
N LYS A 21 -5.52 -21.92 0.91
CA LYS A 21 -4.87 -23.19 0.55
C LYS A 21 -4.14 -23.85 1.73
N GLY A 22 -4.33 -23.34 2.95
CA GLY A 22 -3.79 -23.90 4.19
C GLY A 22 -2.45 -23.30 4.66
N ALA A 23 -1.93 -22.24 4.02
CA ALA A 23 -0.79 -21.52 4.56
C ALA A 23 -1.16 -20.80 5.86
N ARG A 24 -0.17 -20.54 6.72
CA ARG A 24 -0.36 -19.78 7.96
C ARG A 24 0.72 -18.71 8.10
N PRO A 25 0.38 -17.51 8.63
CA PRO A 25 1.37 -16.49 8.90
C PRO A 25 2.33 -16.97 10.00
N ILE A 26 3.63 -16.82 9.76
CA ILE A 26 4.69 -17.04 10.76
C ILE A 26 5.12 -15.72 11.39
N VAL A 27 5.19 -14.67 10.57
CA VAL A 27 5.50 -13.30 10.98
C VAL A 27 4.61 -12.34 10.21
N ARG A 28 4.27 -11.20 10.82
CA ARG A 28 3.48 -10.13 10.20
C ARG A 28 4.30 -8.86 10.14
N SER A 29 4.30 -8.18 9.00
CA SER A 29 5.11 -6.99 8.78
C SER A 29 4.76 -5.85 9.75
N PHE A 30 3.50 -5.68 10.13
CA PHE A 30 3.09 -4.69 11.14
C PHE A 30 3.62 -4.99 12.54
N GLY A 31 3.90 -6.25 12.87
CA GLY A 31 4.56 -6.61 14.12
C GLY A 31 6.06 -6.29 14.13
N LEU A 32 6.68 -6.13 12.96
CA LEU A 32 8.10 -5.81 12.81
C LEU A 32 8.35 -4.31 12.66
N PHE A 33 7.54 -3.65 11.83
CA PHE A 33 7.77 -2.27 11.39
C PHE A 33 6.67 -1.28 11.83
N GLY A 34 5.66 -1.76 12.57
CA GLY A 34 4.43 -1.00 12.78
C GLY A 34 3.63 -0.85 11.49
N ARG A 35 2.58 -0.01 11.53
CA ARG A 35 1.78 0.31 10.33
C ARG A 35 2.65 1.03 9.30
N HIS A 36 2.72 0.49 8.09
CA HIS A 36 3.50 1.04 6.99
C HIS A 36 2.77 0.93 5.65
N SER A 37 3.17 1.77 4.70
CA SER A 37 2.69 1.69 3.31
C SER A 37 3.39 0.55 2.57
N LEU A 38 2.60 -0.37 2.00
CA LEU A 38 3.13 -1.40 1.10
C LEU A 38 3.30 -0.86 -0.34
N ILE A 39 2.35 -0.06 -0.81
CA ILE A 39 2.32 0.54 -2.14
C ILE A 39 2.14 2.04 -1.99
N SER A 40 2.95 2.81 -2.71
CA SER A 40 2.84 4.27 -2.79
C SER A 40 2.85 4.73 -4.24
N ILE A 41 2.07 5.76 -4.56
CA ILE A 41 2.13 6.46 -5.85
C ILE A 41 3.10 7.61 -5.72
N TRP A 42 3.94 7.80 -6.72
CA TRP A 42 4.91 8.88 -6.79
C TRP A 42 4.91 9.51 -8.17
N VAL A 43 5.41 10.73 -8.24
CA VAL A 43 5.55 11.51 -9.46
C VAL A 43 6.92 12.18 -9.43
N PHE A 44 7.62 12.23 -10.56
CA PHE A 44 8.88 12.94 -10.66
C PHE A 44 8.71 14.44 -10.42
N LYS A 45 9.63 15.05 -9.67
CA LYS A 45 9.60 16.49 -9.35
C LYS A 45 9.46 17.38 -10.60
N PRO A 46 10.22 17.18 -11.70
CA PRO A 46 10.04 18.00 -12.91
C PRO A 46 8.63 17.92 -13.49
N PHE A 47 8.00 16.73 -13.48
CA PHE A 47 6.62 16.57 -13.96
C PHE A 47 5.63 17.29 -13.06
N HIS A 48 5.78 17.16 -11.74
CA HIS A 48 4.94 17.86 -10.78
C HIS A 48 5.02 19.38 -10.94
N ASP A 49 6.23 19.92 -11.03
CA ASP A 49 6.46 21.37 -11.09
C ASP A 49 5.97 21.97 -12.43
N THR A 50 6.00 21.20 -13.51
CA THR A 50 5.54 21.65 -14.85
C THR A 50 4.08 21.35 -15.15
N ASN A 51 3.44 20.43 -14.42
CA ASN A 51 2.06 20.00 -14.66
C ASN A 51 1.19 20.05 -13.38
N PRO A 52 1.11 21.20 -12.68
CA PRO A 52 0.43 21.29 -11.38
C PRO A 52 -1.05 20.92 -11.44
N GLN A 53 -1.73 21.19 -12.56
CA GLN A 53 -3.14 20.81 -12.73
C GLN A 53 -3.32 19.29 -12.87
N ALA A 54 -2.40 18.62 -13.57
CA ALA A 54 -2.46 17.17 -13.76
C ALA A 54 -2.14 16.44 -12.45
N THR A 55 -1.16 16.91 -11.68
CA THR A 55 -0.83 16.32 -10.38
C THR A 55 -1.92 16.54 -9.34
N GLU A 56 -2.55 17.71 -9.30
CA GLU A 56 -3.71 17.95 -8.44
C GLU A 56 -4.89 17.06 -8.83
N ALA A 57 -5.16 16.92 -10.13
CA ALA A 57 -6.20 16.02 -10.62
C ALA A 57 -5.92 14.56 -10.24
N LEU A 58 -4.67 14.10 -10.37
CA LEU A 58 -4.25 12.76 -9.94
C LEU A 58 -4.50 12.56 -8.44
N TYR A 59 -4.08 13.51 -7.60
CA TYR A 59 -4.28 13.43 -6.15
C TYR A 59 -5.76 13.40 -5.76
N SER A 60 -6.56 14.32 -6.33
CA SER A 60 -8.02 14.37 -6.11
C SER A 60 -8.73 13.07 -6.54
N ASN A 61 -8.34 12.49 -7.68
CA ASN A 61 -8.88 11.21 -8.14
C ASN A 61 -8.50 10.08 -7.18
N PHE A 62 -7.27 10.07 -6.65
CA PHE A 62 -6.83 9.06 -5.70
C PHE A 62 -7.56 9.16 -4.35
N GLN A 63 -7.82 10.37 -3.86
CA GLN A 63 -8.68 10.60 -2.69
C GLN A 63 -10.10 10.08 -2.91
N ARG A 64 -10.69 10.37 -4.09
CA ARG A 64 -12.02 9.86 -4.46
C ARG A 64 -12.05 8.34 -4.54
N ALA A 65 -11.06 7.72 -5.17
CA ALA A 65 -10.94 6.26 -5.24
C ALA A 65 -10.83 5.63 -3.84
N THR A 66 -9.97 6.19 -2.98
CA THR A 66 -9.84 5.75 -1.58
C THR A 66 -11.17 5.80 -0.85
N LYS A 67 -11.92 6.90 -1.00
CA LYS A 67 -13.23 7.06 -0.39
C LYS A 67 -14.25 6.05 -0.93
N ILE A 68 -14.28 5.81 -2.24
CA ILE A 68 -15.18 4.82 -2.86
C ILE A 68 -14.90 3.42 -2.32
N ILE A 69 -13.63 3.02 -2.18
CA ILE A 69 -13.26 1.70 -1.64
C ILE A 69 -13.73 1.55 -0.18
N GLN A 70 -13.61 2.61 0.62
CA GLN A 70 -14.05 2.61 2.02
C GLN A 70 -15.57 2.61 2.17
N ASP A 71 -16.27 3.40 1.34
CA ASP A 71 -17.72 3.58 1.45
C ASP A 71 -18.52 2.46 0.76
N ALA A 72 -17.95 1.84 -0.29
CA ALA A 72 -18.66 0.89 -1.15
C ALA A 72 -17.73 -0.24 -1.68
N PRO A 73 -17.16 -1.08 -0.79
CA PRO A 73 -16.21 -2.13 -1.18
C PRO A 73 -16.82 -3.14 -2.18
N GLY A 74 -18.07 -3.56 -2.04
CA GLY A 74 -18.73 -4.47 -3.00
C GLY A 74 -18.79 -3.92 -4.43
N ARG A 75 -19.08 -2.62 -4.59
CA ARG A 75 -19.04 -1.98 -5.92
C ARG A 75 -17.63 -1.97 -6.51
N VAL A 76 -16.61 -1.74 -5.68
CA VAL A 76 -15.22 -1.81 -6.13
C VAL A 76 -14.86 -3.23 -6.51
N ALA A 77 -15.33 -4.22 -5.76
CA ALA A 77 -15.07 -5.62 -6.03
C ALA A 77 -15.64 -6.06 -7.40
N GLU A 78 -16.83 -5.58 -7.79
CA GLU A 78 -17.39 -5.80 -9.13
C GLU A 78 -16.45 -5.24 -10.22
N ILE A 79 -15.96 -4.01 -10.04
CA ILE A 79 -15.03 -3.37 -10.99
C ILE A 79 -13.72 -4.17 -11.09
N LEU A 80 -13.19 -4.62 -9.95
CA LEU A 80 -11.94 -5.38 -9.92
C LEU A 80 -12.10 -6.78 -10.52
N ALA A 81 -13.22 -7.44 -10.28
CA ALA A 81 -13.51 -8.77 -10.82
C ALA A 81 -13.47 -8.82 -12.36
N GLU A 82 -13.91 -7.74 -13.03
CA GLU A 82 -13.81 -7.62 -14.50
C GLU A 82 -12.36 -7.65 -14.99
N VAL A 83 -11.41 -7.16 -14.18
CA VAL A 83 -9.99 -7.04 -14.53
C VAL A 83 -9.18 -8.23 -14.04
N SER A 84 -9.41 -8.69 -12.81
CA SER A 84 -8.63 -9.75 -12.15
C SER A 84 -9.07 -11.15 -12.55
N GLN A 85 -10.27 -11.29 -13.15
CA GLN A 85 -10.91 -12.58 -13.43
C GLN A 85 -11.11 -13.43 -12.16
N ILE A 86 -11.26 -12.78 -11.00
CA ILE A 86 -11.61 -13.37 -9.72
C ILE A 86 -13.09 -13.06 -9.44
N ASP A 87 -13.77 -13.95 -8.71
CA ASP A 87 -15.14 -13.71 -8.27
C ASP A 87 -15.25 -12.44 -7.41
N SER A 88 -16.29 -11.64 -7.63
CA SER A 88 -16.45 -10.36 -6.93
C SER A 88 -16.62 -10.52 -5.43
N ALA A 89 -17.20 -11.63 -4.93
CA ALA A 89 -17.28 -11.86 -3.49
C ALA A 89 -15.89 -12.16 -2.89
N VAL A 90 -15.01 -12.78 -3.67
CA VAL A 90 -13.61 -13.02 -3.27
C VAL A 90 -12.82 -11.71 -3.25
N GLU A 91 -13.01 -10.84 -4.25
CA GLU A 91 -12.44 -9.49 -4.26
C GLU A 91 -12.94 -8.66 -3.07
N GLU A 92 -14.25 -8.63 -2.81
CA GLU A 92 -14.82 -7.86 -1.70
C GLU A 92 -14.24 -8.32 -0.36
N ARG A 93 -14.14 -9.64 -0.15
CA ARG A 93 -13.47 -10.20 1.03
C ARG A 93 -12.06 -9.65 1.19
N PHE A 94 -11.25 -9.63 0.13
CA PHE A 94 -9.88 -9.11 0.19
C PHE A 94 -9.83 -7.61 0.50
N LEU A 95 -10.76 -6.82 -0.03
CA LEU A 95 -10.83 -5.37 0.22
C LEU A 95 -11.12 -5.04 1.68
N ILE A 96 -11.86 -5.89 2.41
CA ILE A 96 -12.32 -5.61 3.78
C ILE A 96 -11.54 -6.37 4.87
N GLU A 97 -10.43 -7.03 4.51
CA GLU A 97 -9.58 -7.74 5.47
C GLU A 97 -9.04 -6.80 6.57
N GLU A 98 -8.96 -7.28 7.81
CA GLU A 98 -8.70 -6.51 9.06
C GLU A 98 -7.39 -5.69 9.05
N ASN A 99 -6.49 -5.97 8.11
CA ASN A 99 -5.20 -5.27 7.98
C ASN A 99 -4.94 -4.70 6.58
N VAL A 100 -6.00 -4.55 5.77
CA VAL A 100 -5.94 -3.88 4.46
C VAL A 100 -6.46 -2.46 4.64
N TYR A 101 -5.61 -1.48 4.34
CA TYR A 101 -5.93 -0.07 4.51
C TYR A 101 -5.73 0.66 3.19
N TYR A 102 -6.78 1.37 2.76
CA TYR A 102 -6.72 2.32 1.67
C TYR A 102 -6.65 3.73 2.25
N THR A 103 -5.58 4.46 1.97
CA THR A 103 -5.38 5.80 2.49
C THR A 103 -4.41 6.60 1.62
N THR A 104 -4.53 7.91 1.65
CA THR A 104 -3.54 8.85 1.09
C THR A 104 -2.48 9.26 2.11
N THR A 105 -2.57 8.77 3.35
CA THR A 105 -1.65 9.12 4.44
C THR A 105 -0.44 8.18 4.39
N PRO A 106 0.78 8.70 4.17
CA PRO A 106 1.98 7.87 4.19
C PRO A 106 2.21 7.32 5.60
N ARG A 107 2.66 6.06 5.70
CA ARG A 107 2.94 5.41 6.98
C ARG A 107 4.29 4.70 6.93
N GLY A 108 5.06 4.83 8.00
CA GLY A 108 6.28 4.08 8.24
C GLY A 108 7.43 4.41 7.30
N PHE A 109 7.45 5.60 6.67
CA PHE A 109 8.50 5.94 5.70
C PHE A 109 9.88 6.01 6.37
N ILE A 110 9.97 6.59 7.57
CA ILE A 110 11.24 6.71 8.28
C ILE A 110 11.69 5.37 8.87
N SER A 111 10.80 4.64 9.55
CA SER A 111 11.16 3.33 10.12
C SER A 111 11.58 2.33 9.06
N PHE A 112 10.95 2.36 7.88
CA PHE A 112 11.37 1.52 6.75
C PHE A 112 12.71 2.00 6.16
N GLY A 113 12.94 3.31 6.09
CA GLY A 113 14.24 3.87 5.71
C GLY A 113 15.38 3.44 6.64
N GLU A 114 15.16 3.47 7.96
CA GLU A 114 16.12 2.98 8.96
C GLU A 114 16.43 1.50 8.78
N PHE A 115 15.41 0.68 8.53
CA PHE A 115 15.60 -0.73 8.20
C PHE A 115 16.45 -0.88 6.93
N MET A 116 16.10 -0.17 5.85
CA MET A 116 16.83 -0.20 4.59
C MET A 116 18.29 0.22 4.77
N GLN A 117 18.58 1.25 5.57
CA GLN A 117 19.95 1.66 5.88
C GLN A 117 20.69 0.58 6.66
N SER A 118 20.07 -0.01 7.69
CA SER A 118 20.67 -1.09 8.48
C SER A 118 20.99 -2.33 7.64
N ALA A 119 20.20 -2.58 6.60
CA ALA A 119 20.40 -3.65 5.64
C ALA A 119 21.36 -3.29 4.49
N GLY A 120 21.91 -2.06 4.47
CA GLY A 120 22.81 -1.59 3.42
C GLY A 120 22.16 -1.30 2.08
N LEU A 121 20.83 -1.11 2.04
CA LEU A 121 20.07 -0.82 0.82
C LEU A 121 20.09 0.66 0.44
N ILE A 122 20.24 1.55 1.43
CA ILE A 122 20.39 2.99 1.23
C ILE A 122 21.47 3.52 2.16
N GLU A 123 22.15 4.59 1.74
CA GLU A 123 23.18 5.25 2.56
C GLU A 123 22.58 6.25 3.55
N GLN A 124 21.47 6.89 3.19
CA GLN A 124 20.87 7.99 3.94
C GLN A 124 19.38 7.78 4.15
N VAL A 125 18.94 8.00 5.39
CA VAL A 125 17.53 8.06 5.77
C VAL A 125 17.07 9.52 5.71
N PRO A 126 15.91 9.83 5.11
CA PRO A 126 15.32 11.17 5.17
C PRO A 126 15.10 11.63 6.62
N GLY A 127 15.25 12.93 6.89
CA GLY A 127 15.09 13.47 8.25
C GLY A 127 13.65 13.40 8.74
N ALA A 128 12.68 13.51 7.83
CA ALA A 128 11.27 13.31 8.10
C ALA A 128 10.54 12.75 6.88
N TRP A 129 9.42 12.04 7.09
CA TRP A 129 8.55 11.61 5.98
C TRP A 129 8.07 12.78 5.11
N LYS A 130 7.99 13.99 5.70
CA LYS A 130 7.63 15.22 5.00
C LYS A 130 8.63 15.64 3.92
N ASP A 131 9.86 15.12 3.96
CA ASP A 131 10.88 15.37 2.94
C ASP A 131 10.63 14.54 1.67
N LEU A 132 9.83 13.47 1.78
CA LEU A 132 9.53 12.53 0.70
C LEU A 132 8.20 12.82 -0.02
N VAL A 133 7.43 13.81 0.44
CA VAL A 133 6.09 14.10 -0.09
C VAL A 133 5.95 15.54 -0.57
N TYR A 134 5.00 15.74 -1.48
CA TYR A 134 4.62 17.06 -1.97
C TYR A 134 3.88 17.89 -0.90
N PRO A 135 3.88 19.23 -1.01
CA PRO A 135 3.30 20.12 0.01
C PRO A 135 1.86 19.81 0.41
N ASN A 136 1.03 19.40 -0.56
CA ASN A 136 -0.38 19.02 -0.33
C ASN A 136 -0.55 17.85 0.65
N LEU A 137 0.46 16.99 0.79
CA LEU A 137 0.45 15.86 1.71
C LEU A 137 1.03 16.19 3.08
N LYS A 138 1.69 17.33 3.29
CA LYS A 138 2.41 17.60 4.56
C LYS A 138 1.47 17.84 5.75
N SER A 139 0.20 18.12 5.51
CA SER A 139 -0.82 18.38 6.55
C SER A 139 -1.48 17.12 7.10
N VAL A 140 -1.31 15.96 6.46
CA VAL A 140 -1.89 14.70 6.95
C VAL A 140 -1.07 14.14 8.11
N ASP A 141 -1.70 13.30 8.93
CA ASP A 141 -1.06 12.58 10.04
C ASP A 141 -0.21 11.39 9.53
N GLY A 142 0.88 11.71 8.81
CA GLY A 142 1.79 10.72 8.23
C GLY A 142 2.93 10.29 9.16
N SER A 143 3.59 9.19 8.82
CA SER A 143 4.81 8.69 9.47
C SER A 143 5.82 8.08 8.50
#